data_AF-A0A938M897-F1
#
_entry.id   AF-A0A938M897-F1
#
_cell.length_a   1.000
_cell.length_b   1.000
_cell.length_c   1.000
_cell.angle_alpha   90.00
_cell.angle_beta   90.00
_cell.angle_gamma   90.00
#
_symmetry.space_group_name_H-M   'P 1'
#
loop_
_entity.id
_entity.type
_entity.pdbx_description
1 polymer ?
#
loop_
_entity_poly.entity_id
_entity_poly.type
_entity_poly.pdbx_seq_one_letter_code
_entity_poly.pdbx_strand_id
1 'polypeptide(L)'
;MVKQTFGAAASVLLLSAVTAWAAVVPFTDGDMEAPGREAWTTYGTPVSIEKVERPHSGRWALQVKTDNKDTMGGGFEGVSRYLGELNVGDRLRVSFWLRPLAGHA
;
A
#
# COMPACT_ATOMS: atom_id res chain seq x y z
N MET A 1 67.02 -6.39 -4.66
CA MET A 1 66.30 -7.67 -4.68
C MET A 1 65.33 -7.68 -3.50
N VAL A 2 64.05 -7.39 -3.74
CA VAL A 2 63.02 -7.25 -2.68
C VAL A 2 62.26 -8.58 -2.57
N LYS A 3 62.28 -9.20 -1.39
CA LYS A 3 61.44 -10.37 -1.07
C LYS A 3 60.02 -9.87 -0.75
N GLN A 4 59.05 -10.21 -1.59
CA GLN A 4 57.63 -10.07 -1.27
C GLN A 4 57.12 -11.36 -0.64
N THR A 5 56.60 -11.24 0.58
CA THR A 5 55.95 -12.34 1.30
C THR A 5 54.45 -12.23 1.08
N PHE A 6 53.82 -13.26 0.50
CA PHE A 6 52.36 -13.34 0.38
C PHE A 6 51.78 -13.99 1.63
N GLY A 7 51.02 -13.24 2.42
CA GLY A 7 50.21 -13.76 3.54
C GLY A 7 48.81 -14.11 3.04
N ALA A 8 48.38 -15.34 3.29
CA ALA A 8 47.06 -15.85 2.90
C ALA A 8 45.93 -15.15 3.68
N ALA A 9 44.95 -14.58 2.97
CA ALA A 9 43.73 -14.07 3.57
C ALA A 9 42.73 -15.23 3.75
N ALA A 10 42.43 -15.59 4.99
CA ALA A 10 41.36 -16.52 5.31
C ALA A 10 40.02 -15.81 5.13
N SER A 11 39.26 -16.18 4.10
CA SER A 11 37.88 -15.72 3.92
C SER A 11 36.96 -16.46 4.90
N VAL A 12 36.52 -15.79 5.96
CA VAL A 12 35.41 -16.23 6.78
C VAL A 12 34.12 -15.79 6.10
N LEU A 13 33.43 -16.73 5.44
CA LEU A 13 32.06 -16.53 4.96
C LEU A 13 31.11 -16.71 6.15
N LEU A 14 30.67 -15.61 6.75
CA LEU A 14 29.54 -15.59 7.68
C LEU A 14 28.24 -15.63 6.85
N LEU A 15 27.64 -16.82 6.73
CA LEU A 15 26.27 -16.96 6.24
C LEU A 15 25.30 -16.47 7.33
N SER A 16 24.94 -15.18 7.27
CA SER A 16 23.83 -14.63 8.05
C SER A 16 22.51 -14.98 7.37
N ALA A 17 21.92 -16.12 7.74
CA ALA A 17 20.52 -16.41 7.42
C ALA A 17 19.62 -15.53 8.31
N VAL A 18 19.42 -14.28 7.93
CA VAL A 18 18.42 -13.41 8.56
C VAL A 18 17.07 -13.81 7.98
N THR A 19 16.21 -14.42 8.79
CA THR A 19 14.77 -14.47 8.52
C THR A 19 14.30 -13.03 8.33
N ALA A 20 14.08 -12.63 7.08
CA ALA A 20 13.53 -11.34 6.73
C ALA A 20 12.09 -11.27 7.28
N TRP A 21 11.92 -10.58 8.41
CA TRP A 21 10.62 -10.15 8.87
C TRP A 21 10.03 -9.25 7.78
N ALA A 22 8.76 -9.43 7.44
CA ALA A 22 8.11 -8.58 6.46
C ALA A 22 8.25 -7.12 6.92
N ALA A 23 8.95 -6.29 6.14
CA ALA A 23 9.06 -4.88 6.42
C ALA A 23 7.68 -4.25 6.25
N VAL A 24 7.20 -3.54 7.27
CA VAL A 24 6.01 -2.70 7.13
C VAL A 24 6.43 -1.47 6.35
N VAL A 25 5.96 -1.38 5.10
CA VAL A 25 6.18 -0.20 4.27
C VAL A 25 5.23 0.90 4.77
N PRO A 26 5.74 2.08 5.19
CA PRO A 26 4.88 3.21 5.55
C PRO A 26 3.95 3.55 4.39
N PHE A 27 2.64 3.53 4.66
CA PHE A 27 1.63 3.83 3.67
C PHE A 27 0.85 5.07 4.12
N THR A 28 1.12 6.18 3.44
CA THR A 28 0.54 7.48 3.79
C THR A 28 -0.98 7.39 3.83
N ASP A 29 -1.58 7.93 4.90
CA ASP A 29 -3.04 7.96 5.14
C ASP A 29 -3.74 6.59 4.94
N GLY A 30 -3.05 5.48 5.25
CA GLY A 30 -3.62 4.13 5.20
C GLY A 30 -4.65 3.85 6.30
N ASP A 31 -4.54 4.57 7.41
CA ASP A 31 -5.47 4.57 8.54
C ASP A 31 -6.65 5.52 8.37
N MET A 32 -6.62 6.36 7.33
CA MET A 32 -7.60 7.40 6.99
C MET A 32 -7.63 8.62 7.90
N GLU A 33 -6.63 8.85 8.76
CA GLU A 33 -6.68 9.94 9.74
C GLU A 33 -6.20 11.31 9.23
N ALA A 34 -5.72 11.42 7.99
CA ALA A 34 -5.47 12.72 7.39
C ALA A 34 -6.80 13.51 7.25
N PRO A 35 -6.77 14.84 7.46
CA PRO A 35 -7.97 15.67 7.46
C PRO A 35 -8.68 15.73 6.09
N GLY A 36 -7.94 15.53 5.01
CA GLY A 36 -8.46 15.47 3.65
C GLY A 36 -8.18 14.13 2.97
N ARG A 37 -8.50 14.04 1.68
CA ARG A 37 -8.35 12.82 0.87
C ARG A 37 -7.28 12.94 -0.20
N GLU A 38 -6.42 13.97 -0.14
CA GLU A 38 -5.41 14.31 -1.14
C GLU A 38 -4.39 13.20 -1.34
N ALA A 39 -4.24 12.39 -0.30
CA ALA A 39 -3.45 11.18 -0.27
C ALA A 39 -3.93 10.11 -1.29
N TRP A 40 -5.19 10.16 -1.71
CA TRP A 40 -5.84 9.17 -2.55
C TRP A 40 -6.20 9.74 -3.92
N THR A 41 -5.86 9.00 -4.99
CA THR A 41 -6.17 9.40 -6.36
C THR A 41 -7.53 8.83 -6.77
N THR A 42 -8.39 9.68 -7.36
CA THR A 42 -9.66 9.22 -7.95
C THR A 42 -9.40 8.32 -9.14
N TYR A 43 -10.14 7.21 -9.22
CA TYR A 43 -10.15 6.28 -10.35
C TYR A 43 -11.58 6.16 -10.91
N GLY A 44 -11.74 6.34 -12.22
CA GLY A 44 -13.06 6.39 -12.86
C GLY A 44 -13.84 7.65 -12.48
N THR A 45 -15.18 7.53 -12.43
CA THR A 45 -16.12 8.64 -12.20
C THR A 45 -17.05 8.42 -11.01
N PRO A 46 -16.52 8.08 -9.81
CA PRO A 46 -17.37 7.85 -8.65
C PRO A 46 -18.22 9.09 -8.35
N VAL A 47 -19.49 8.86 -8.02
CA VAL A 47 -20.46 9.88 -7.61
C VAL A 47 -19.91 10.78 -6.51
N SER A 48 -19.27 10.20 -5.50
CA SER A 48 -18.60 10.96 -4.45
C SER A 48 -17.46 10.21 -3.79
N ILE A 49 -16.51 10.97 -3.25
CA ILE A 49 -15.38 10.50 -2.44
C ILE A 49 -15.22 11.45 -1.26
N GLU A 50 -15.51 10.98 -0.06
CA GLU A 50 -15.65 11.83 1.14
C GLU A 50 -15.04 11.16 2.37
N LYS A 51 -14.48 11.96 3.28
CA LYS A 51 -14.14 11.51 4.63
C LYS A 51 -15.39 11.54 5.49
N VAL A 52 -15.66 10.46 6.22
CA VAL A 52 -16.84 10.33 7.10
C VAL A 52 -16.45 9.79 8.46
N GLU A 53 -17.16 10.18 9.52
CA GLU A 53 -16.97 9.69 10.88
C GLU A 53 -17.61 8.31 11.09
N ARG A 54 -17.25 7.35 10.23
CA ARG A 54 -17.65 5.93 10.34
C ARG A 54 -16.43 5.00 10.24
N PRO A 55 -15.45 5.15 11.14
CA PRO A 55 -14.17 4.48 11.06
C PRO A 55 -14.27 2.96 11.28
N HIS A 56 -13.25 2.24 10.80
CA HIS A 56 -12.86 0.96 11.39
C HIS A 56 -12.02 1.17 12.65
N SER A 57 -11.10 2.15 12.60
CA SER A 57 -10.23 2.62 13.68
C SER A 57 -10.06 4.13 13.59
N GLY A 58 -9.75 4.81 14.69
CA GLY A 58 -9.56 6.26 14.68
C GLY A 58 -10.89 7.03 14.56
N ARG A 59 -10.87 8.17 13.85
CA ARG A 59 -12.03 9.04 13.65
C ARG A 59 -12.63 8.90 12.26
N TRP A 60 -11.81 8.67 11.24
CA TRP A 60 -12.22 8.87 9.86
C TRP A 60 -12.23 7.56 9.06
N ALA A 61 -13.11 7.50 8.06
CA ALA A 61 -13.07 6.53 6.99
C ALA A 61 -13.23 7.25 5.65
N LEU A 62 -12.71 6.66 4.58
CA LEU A 62 -12.96 7.12 3.22
C LEU A 62 -14.18 6.38 2.65
N GLN A 63 -15.25 7.13 2.40
CA GLN A 63 -16.44 6.63 1.72
C GLN A 63 -16.33 6.92 0.23
N VAL A 64 -16.52 5.88 -0.58
CA VAL A 64 -16.59 5.96 -2.03
C VAL A 64 -17.99 5.54 -2.45
N LYS A 65 -18.70 6.41 -3.16
CA LYS A 65 -20.00 6.10 -3.77
C LYS A 65 -19.82 6.00 -5.28
N THR A 66 -20.25 4.88 -5.85
CA THR A 66 -20.19 4.59 -7.28
C THR A 66 -21.61 4.44 -7.82
N ASP A 67 -21.81 4.72 -9.11
CA ASP A 67 -23.09 4.51 -9.82
C ASP A 67 -22.92 3.62 -11.06
N ASN A 68 -21.80 2.90 -11.10
CA ASN A 68 -21.26 2.04 -12.15
C ASN A 68 -22.25 1.21 -13.00
N LYS A 69 -23.45 0.89 -12.48
CA LYS A 69 -24.53 0.25 -13.25
C LYS A 69 -25.20 1.18 -14.27
N ASP A 70 -25.19 2.49 -14.04
CA ASP A 70 -25.93 3.49 -14.82
C ASP A 70 -25.02 4.32 -15.74
N THR A 71 -23.73 4.48 -15.43
CA THR A 71 -22.83 5.46 -16.09
C THR A 71 -21.71 4.87 -16.94
N MET A 72 -21.16 3.71 -16.58
CA MET A 72 -19.90 3.21 -17.16
C MET A 72 -19.99 1.83 -17.82
N GLY A 73 -21.20 1.27 -17.99
CA GLY A 73 -21.38 -0.02 -18.68
C GLY A 73 -20.59 -1.19 -18.06
N GLY A 74 -20.28 -1.12 -16.76
CA GLY A 74 -19.50 -2.14 -16.05
C GLY A 74 -18.00 -1.85 -15.88
N GLY A 75 -17.56 -0.59 -15.99
CA GLY A 75 -16.20 -0.17 -15.61
C GLY A 75 -15.88 -0.43 -14.13
N PHE A 76 -14.70 -0.04 -13.64
CA PHE A 76 -14.43 -0.02 -12.19
C PHE A 76 -14.23 1.43 -11.75
N GLU A 77 -14.68 1.78 -10.55
CA GLU A 77 -14.58 3.13 -9.98
C GLU A 77 -14.07 3.08 -8.55
N GLY A 78 -13.41 4.15 -8.12
CA GLY A 78 -13.11 4.38 -6.72
C GLY A 78 -11.85 5.20 -6.50
N VAL A 79 -10.94 4.66 -5.69
CA VAL A 79 -9.67 5.31 -5.35
C VAL A 79 -8.50 4.37 -5.54
N SER A 80 -7.36 4.95 -5.86
CA SER A 80 -6.10 4.26 -6.00
C SER A 80 -4.99 5.03 -5.29
N ARG A 81 -3.91 4.31 -4.99
CA ARG A 81 -2.67 4.88 -4.49
C ARG A 81 -1.49 4.02 -4.90
N TYR A 82 -0.37 4.67 -5.18
CA TYR A 82 0.89 3.99 -5.44
C TYR A 82 1.49 3.45 -4.14
N LEU A 83 1.86 2.17 -4.13
CA LEU A 83 2.45 1.48 -2.96
C LEU A 83 3.95 1.78 -2.78
N GLY A 84 4.59 2.44 -3.75
CA GLY A 84 6.04 2.64 -3.80
C GLY A 84 6.72 1.74 -4.82
N GLU A 85 8.04 1.89 -4.94
CA GLU A 85 8.87 1.03 -5.77
C GLU A 85 9.04 -0.34 -5.13
N LEU A 86 8.98 -1.38 -5.95
CA LEU A 86 9.06 -2.78 -5.54
C LEU A 86 10.18 -3.44 -6.34
N ASN A 87 10.96 -4.31 -5.70
CA ASN A 87 11.98 -5.06 -6.41
C ASN A 87 11.39 -6.32 -7.05
N VAL A 88 12.00 -6.75 -8.14
CA VAL A 88 11.65 -8.03 -8.76
C VAL A 88 11.90 -9.16 -7.75
N GLY A 89 10.86 -9.97 -7.53
CA GLY A 89 10.92 -11.09 -6.58
C GLY A 89 10.40 -10.77 -5.18
N ASP A 90 10.06 -9.50 -4.89
CA ASP A 90 9.44 -9.14 -3.62
C ASP A 90 8.09 -9.84 -3.44
N ARG A 91 7.83 -10.31 -2.22
CA ARG A 91 6.53 -10.85 -1.81
C ARG A 91 5.79 -9.81 -1.00
N LEU A 92 4.56 -9.52 -1.41
CA LEU A 92 3.76 -8.47 -0.80
C LEU A 92 2.49 -9.03 -0.19
N ARG A 93 2.09 -8.45 0.93
CA ARG A 93 0.78 -8.64 1.53
C ARG A 93 0.12 -7.28 1.68
N VAL A 94 -0.99 -7.08 0.98
CA VAL A 94 -1.85 -5.91 1.16
C VAL A 94 -3.05 -6.34 1.99
N SER A 95 -3.46 -5.52 2.94
CA SER A 95 -4.64 -5.78 3.77
C SER A 95 -5.32 -4.45 4.06
N PHE A 96 -6.65 -4.45 3.97
CA PHE A 96 -7.46 -3.25 4.18
C PHE A 96 -8.81 -3.65 4.77
N TRP A 97 -9.44 -2.70 5.46
CA TRP A 97 -10.80 -2.85 5.97
C TRP A 97 -11.78 -2.24 4.98
N LEU A 98 -12.85 -2.98 4.66
CA LEU A 98 -13.93 -2.52 3.80
C LEU A 98 -15.26 -2.78 4.48
N ARG A 99 -16.16 -1.80 4.42
CA ARG A 99 -17.57 -1.98 4.79
C ARG A 99 -18.42 -1.71 3.55
N PRO A 100 -18.98 -2.75 2.91
CA PRO A 100 -19.98 -2.56 1.87
C PRO A 100 -21.18 -1.82 2.45
N LEU A 101 -21.58 -0.72 1.83
CA LEU A 101 -22.81 -0.02 2.16
C LEU A 101 -23.83 -0.43 1.09
N ALA A 102 -24.91 -1.09 1.49
CA ALA A 102 -25.98 -1.38 0.57
C ALA A 102 -26.55 -0.06 0.03
N GLY A 103 -26.58 0.10 -1.29
CA GLY A 103 -27.38 1.16 -1.90
C GLY A 103 -28.84 0.82 -1.64
N HIS A 104 -29.57 1.68 -0.94
CA HIS A 104 -31.02 1.71 -1.11
C HIS A 104 -31.26 2.11 -2.56
N ALA A 105 -31.68 1.13 -3.36
CA ALA A 105 -32.22 1.35 -4.69
C ALA A 105 -33.55 2.11 -4.61
#